data_AF-A0A0X3W9A1-F1
#
_entry.id   AF-A0A0X3W9A1-F1
#
_cell.length_a   1.000
_cell.length_b   1.000
_cell.length_c   1.000
_cell.angle_alpha   90.00
_cell.angle_beta   90.00
_cell.angle_gamma   90.00
#
_symmetry.space_group_name_H-M   'P 1'
#
loop_
_entity.id
_entity.type
_entity.pdbx_description
1 polymer ?
#
loop_
_entity_poly.entity_id
_entity_poly.type
_entity_poly.pdbx_seq_one_letter_code
_entity_poly.pdbx_strand_id
1 'polypeptide(L)'
;MPNPPTTSRDIAFKTVRVSKTAALDVGDTSKIQETKRVTLPSNIARDSSGKAIVAVSLKSWRLQWLEKANLNRVEYPVSEGRVETRILDVQSNTVTVQVTAILATRYLPDAHWRCRFEVSALVTASVEGEGSSDWSEDTDGDAD
;
A
#
# COMPACT_ATOMS: atom_id res chain seq x y z
N MET A 1 12.68 -31.11 -23.55
CA MET A 1 11.36 -30.46 -23.41
C MET A 1 11.56 -28.98 -23.69
N PRO A 2 10.77 -28.35 -24.57
CA PRO A 2 10.83 -26.90 -24.75
C PRO A 2 10.39 -26.22 -23.43
N ASN A 3 11.12 -25.18 -23.02
CA ASN A 3 10.75 -24.37 -21.87
C ASN A 3 9.38 -23.74 -22.14
N PRO A 4 8.45 -23.71 -21.17
CA PRO A 4 7.20 -23.00 -21.34
C PRO A 4 7.49 -21.51 -21.63
N PRO A 5 6.72 -20.87 -22.52
CA PRO A 5 6.90 -19.45 -22.82
C PRO A 5 6.80 -18.66 -21.52
N THR A 6 7.79 -17.81 -21.27
CA THR A 6 7.76 -16.90 -20.13
C THR A 6 6.69 -15.86 -20.44
N THR A 7 5.55 -15.91 -19.76
CA THR A 7 4.50 -14.90 -19.93
C THR A 7 5.12 -13.52 -19.74
N SER A 8 4.86 -12.59 -20.67
CA SER A 8 5.29 -11.19 -20.52
C SER A 8 4.83 -10.67 -19.16
N ARG A 9 5.67 -9.87 -18.51
CA ARG A 9 5.38 -9.31 -17.18
C ARG A 9 5.39 -7.79 -17.27
N ASP A 10 4.26 -7.19 -16.95
CA ASP A 10 4.15 -5.75 -16.81
C ASP A 10 4.30 -5.33 -15.35
N ILE A 11 4.60 -4.04 -15.13
CA ILE A 11 4.60 -3.44 -13.79
C ILE A 11 3.32 -2.64 -13.62
N ALA A 12 2.46 -3.07 -12.70
CA ALA A 12 1.30 -2.31 -12.27
C ALA A 12 1.59 -1.58 -10.95
N PHE A 13 1.11 -0.34 -10.84
CA PHE A 13 1.19 0.42 -9.61
C PHE A 13 -0.11 1.14 -9.28
N LYS A 14 -0.42 1.27 -7.99
CA LYS A 14 -1.60 1.97 -7.51
C LYS A 14 -1.33 2.65 -6.18
N THR A 15 -1.63 3.94 -6.09
CA THR A 15 -1.62 4.63 -4.80
C THR A 15 -2.96 4.38 -4.11
N VAL A 16 -2.92 3.89 -2.88
CA VAL A 16 -4.09 3.73 -2.03
C VAL A 16 -4.03 4.75 -0.90
N ARG A 17 -5.16 5.44 -0.67
CA ARG A 17 -5.33 6.36 0.45
C ARG A 17 -6.22 5.72 1.50
N VAL A 18 -5.75 5.69 2.73
CA VAL A 18 -6.45 5.19 3.90
C VAL A 18 -6.64 6.35 4.86
N SER A 19 -7.88 6.63 5.26
CA SER A 19 -8.19 7.61 6.29
C SER A 19 -9.07 6.97 7.34
N LYS A 20 -8.72 7.18 8.60
CA LYS A 20 -9.45 6.61 9.73
C LYS A 20 -9.48 7.57 10.89
N THR A 21 -10.65 7.63 11.52
CA THR A 21 -10.85 8.23 12.83
C THR A 21 -10.73 7.14 13.88
N ALA A 22 -9.97 7.38 14.94
CA ALA A 22 -9.81 6.43 16.03
C ALA A 22 -9.71 7.14 17.38
N ALA A 23 -10.19 6.47 18.42
CA ALA A 23 -9.83 6.82 19.79
C ALA A 23 -8.38 6.43 20.06
N LEU A 24 -7.71 7.19 20.93
CA LEU A 24 -6.35 6.90 21.38
C LEU A 24 -6.40 6.24 22.75
N ASP A 25 -5.58 5.23 22.92
CA ASP A 25 -5.33 4.60 24.21
C ASP A 25 -4.32 5.41 25.03
N VAL A 26 -4.52 5.46 26.34
CA VAL A 26 -3.59 6.11 27.28
C VAL A 26 -2.42 5.19 27.56
N GLY A 27 -1.23 5.78 27.61
CA GLY A 27 0.02 5.09 27.94
C GLY A 27 1.16 5.71 27.16
N ASP A 28 2.15 4.88 26.80
CA ASP A 28 3.30 5.35 26.03
C ASP A 28 2.97 5.61 24.55
N THR A 29 2.22 4.71 23.94
CA THR A 29 1.86 4.76 22.52
C THR A 29 0.46 4.22 22.28
N SER A 30 -0.25 4.77 21.31
CA SER A 30 -1.47 4.18 20.75
C SER A 30 -1.21 3.66 19.33
N LYS A 31 -1.72 2.46 19.04
CA LYS A 31 -1.58 1.78 17.75
C LYS A 31 -2.93 1.74 17.06
N ILE A 32 -3.00 2.31 15.86
CA ILE A 32 -4.20 2.34 15.06
C ILE A 32 -3.96 1.60 13.75
N GLN A 33 -4.78 0.60 13.48
CA GLN A 33 -4.67 -0.25 12.29
C GLN A 33 -5.87 -0.09 11.38
N GLU A 34 -5.63 -0.10 10.07
CA GLU A 34 -6.69 -0.12 9.05
C GLU A 34 -6.23 -0.94 7.85
N THR A 35 -7.16 -1.64 7.21
CA THR A 35 -6.87 -2.44 6.02
C THR A 35 -7.62 -1.90 4.81
N LYS A 36 -7.01 -2.02 3.64
CA LYS A 36 -7.64 -1.63 2.39
C LYS A 36 -7.30 -2.62 1.29
N ARG A 37 -8.33 -3.03 0.57
CA ARG A 37 -8.22 -3.90 -0.60
C ARG A 37 -7.92 -3.06 -1.84
N VAL A 38 -6.94 -3.50 -2.63
CA VAL A 38 -6.46 -2.84 -3.84
C VAL A 38 -6.51 -3.84 -4.99
N THR A 39 -7.32 -3.55 -6.00
CA THR A 39 -7.37 -4.34 -7.24
C THR A 39 -6.46 -3.70 -8.29
N LEU A 40 -5.60 -4.53 -8.87
CA LEU A 40 -4.68 -4.25 -9.98
C LEU A 40 -5.29 -4.69 -11.31
N PRO A 41 -4.81 -4.18 -12.46
CA PRO A 41 -5.40 -4.43 -13.77
C PRO A 41 -5.42 -5.91 -14.18
N SER A 42 -4.39 -6.67 -13.79
CA SER A 42 -4.24 -8.09 -14.15
C SER A 42 -3.80 -8.93 -12.96
N ASN A 43 -3.82 -10.26 -13.13
CA ASN A 43 -3.33 -11.20 -12.12
C ASN A 43 -1.89 -10.89 -11.72
N ILE A 44 -1.62 -11.00 -10.42
CA ILE A 44 -0.29 -10.75 -9.87
C ILE A 44 0.59 -11.96 -10.15
N ALA A 45 1.72 -11.71 -10.82
CA ALA A 45 2.70 -12.71 -11.15
C ALA A 45 3.33 -13.30 -9.89
N ARG A 46 3.78 -14.56 -10.01
CA ARG A 46 4.48 -15.29 -8.95
C ARG A 46 5.91 -15.60 -9.37
N ASP A 47 6.81 -15.64 -8.39
CA ASP A 47 8.19 -16.10 -8.61
C ASP A 47 8.24 -17.63 -8.76
N SER A 48 9.44 -18.16 -9.01
CA SER A 48 9.66 -19.60 -9.17
C SER A 48 9.32 -20.42 -7.93
N SER A 49 9.21 -19.79 -6.75
CA SER A 49 8.76 -20.43 -5.51
C SER A 49 7.25 -20.35 -5.28
N GLY A 50 6.51 -19.71 -6.20
CA GLY A 50 5.07 -19.49 -6.10
C GLY A 50 4.68 -18.29 -5.25
N LYS A 51 5.64 -17.45 -4.80
CA LYS A 51 5.36 -16.25 -4.01
C LYS A 51 4.96 -15.09 -4.93
N ALA A 52 3.94 -14.33 -4.55
CA ALA A 52 3.50 -13.16 -5.31
C ALA A 52 4.59 -12.08 -5.36
N ILE A 53 4.82 -11.52 -6.55
CA ILE A 53 5.80 -10.46 -6.79
C ILE A 53 5.09 -9.11 -6.61
N VAL A 54 4.99 -8.67 -5.37
CA VAL A 54 4.30 -7.43 -4.99
C VAL A 54 5.01 -6.78 -3.80
N ALA A 55 5.01 -5.46 -3.79
CA ALA A 55 5.54 -4.64 -2.71
C ALA A 55 4.58 -3.52 -2.34
N VAL A 56 4.66 -3.07 -1.10
CA VAL A 56 3.96 -1.87 -0.61
C VAL A 56 4.98 -0.96 0.05
N SER A 57 4.91 0.32 -0.25
CA SER A 57 5.75 1.35 0.37
C SER A 57 4.90 2.50 0.89
N LEU A 58 5.32 3.07 2.02
CA LEU A 58 4.74 4.32 2.52
C LEU A 58 5.09 5.45 1.55
N LYS A 59 4.08 6.13 1.02
CA LYS A 59 4.26 7.31 0.15
C LYS A 59 4.16 8.60 0.94
N SER A 60 3.14 8.71 1.79
CA SER A 60 2.98 9.84 2.70
C SER A 60 2.09 9.47 3.88
N TRP A 61 2.20 10.23 4.96
CA TRP A 61 1.25 10.18 6.05
C TRP A 61 1.07 11.57 6.65
N ARG A 62 -0.09 11.78 7.26
CA ARG A 62 -0.36 12.97 8.07
C ARG A 62 -1.38 12.67 9.16
N LEU A 63 -1.16 13.28 10.32
CA LEU A 63 -2.18 13.46 11.34
C LEU A 63 -3.01 14.68 10.93
N GLN A 64 -4.28 14.49 10.59
CA GLN A 64 -5.15 15.58 10.13
C GLN A 64 -5.66 16.43 11.29
N TRP A 65 -6.03 15.78 12.39
CA TRP A 65 -6.41 16.45 13.63
C TRP A 65 -6.25 15.49 14.81
N LEU A 66 -6.07 16.11 15.96
CA LEU A 66 -6.12 15.50 17.28
C LEU A 66 -7.07 16.34 18.12
N GLU A 67 -8.04 15.70 18.76
CA GLU A 67 -9.01 16.36 19.61
C GLU A 67 -9.18 15.59 20.92
N LYS A 68 -9.38 16.31 22.01
CA LYS A 68 -9.90 15.75 23.25
C LYS A 68 -11.43 15.77 23.14
N ALA A 69 -12.10 14.72 23.60
CA ALA A 69 -13.56 14.64 23.54
C ALA A 69 -14.18 15.94 24.07
N ASN A 70 -15.01 16.57 23.23
CA ASN A 70 -15.71 17.84 23.51
C ASN A 70 -14.84 19.12 23.56
N LEU A 71 -13.65 19.14 22.95
CA LEU A 71 -12.81 20.34 22.84
C LEU A 71 -12.35 20.61 21.40
N ASN A 72 -11.89 21.84 21.15
CA ASN A 72 -11.33 22.29 19.88
C ASN A 72 -10.06 21.49 19.49
N ARG A 73 -9.79 21.43 18.19
CA ARG A 73 -8.62 20.75 17.61
C ARG A 73 -7.34 21.31 18.20
N VAL A 74 -6.43 20.43 18.62
CA VAL A 74 -5.14 20.78 19.20
C VAL A 74 -4.05 20.56 18.15
N GLU A 75 -3.13 21.52 18.04
CA GLU A 75 -1.90 21.34 17.26
C GLU A 75 -0.98 20.36 18.01
N TYR A 76 -0.82 19.17 17.45
CA TYR A 76 0.06 18.15 17.99
C TYR A 76 1.38 18.16 17.22
N PRO A 77 2.55 18.30 17.88
CA PRO A 77 3.82 18.17 17.18
C PRO A 77 3.90 16.79 16.52
N VAL A 78 3.95 16.81 15.19
CA VAL A 78 3.83 15.65 14.27
C VAL A 78 5.06 14.72 14.35
N SER A 79 6.04 15.04 15.20
CA SER A 79 7.40 14.53 15.15
C SER A 79 7.63 13.13 15.76
N GLU A 80 6.63 12.51 16.39
CA GLU A 80 6.80 11.19 17.03
C GLU A 80 5.83 10.10 16.51
N GLY A 81 5.16 10.34 15.38
CA GLY A 81 4.37 9.30 14.72
C GLY A 81 5.23 8.41 13.84
N ARG A 82 5.11 7.08 13.99
CA ARG A 82 5.64 6.10 13.05
C ARG A 82 4.49 5.46 12.28
N VAL A 83 4.64 5.31 10.97
CA VAL A 83 3.68 4.60 10.13
C VAL A 83 4.34 3.41 9.47
N GLU A 84 3.66 2.27 9.51
CA GLU A 84 4.08 1.03 8.88
C GLU A 84 3.03 0.58 7.86
N THR A 85 3.50 0.06 6.73
CA THR A 85 2.65 -0.51 5.67
C THR A 85 3.09 -1.94 5.38
N ARG A 86 2.15 -2.87 5.29
CA ARG A 86 2.44 -4.27 4.92
C ARG A 86 1.35 -4.86 4.04
N ILE A 87 1.71 -5.89 3.29
CA ILE A 87 0.76 -6.73 2.54
C ILE A 87 0.33 -7.87 3.46
N LEU A 88 -0.97 -8.03 3.66
CA LEU A 88 -1.54 -9.12 4.46
C LEU A 88 -1.92 -10.32 3.61
N ASP A 89 -2.44 -10.08 2.42
CA ASP A 89 -2.99 -11.12 1.56
C ASP A 89 -2.92 -10.71 0.08
N VAL A 90 -2.79 -11.70 -0.79
CA VAL A 90 -2.72 -11.55 -2.24
C VAL A 90 -3.53 -12.66 -2.91
N GLN A 91 -4.59 -12.28 -3.63
CA GLN A 91 -5.52 -13.18 -4.31
C GLN A 91 -5.71 -12.73 -5.75
N SER A 92 -5.25 -13.53 -6.73
CA SER A 92 -5.36 -13.22 -8.16
C SER A 92 -4.83 -11.81 -8.48
N ASN A 93 -5.68 -10.85 -8.82
CA ASN A 93 -5.34 -9.46 -9.13
C ASN A 93 -5.52 -8.49 -7.94
N THR A 94 -5.75 -9.01 -6.74
CA THR A 94 -6.16 -8.21 -5.58
C THR A 94 -5.19 -8.35 -4.41
N VAL A 95 -4.83 -7.23 -3.78
CA VAL A 95 -3.91 -7.12 -2.65
C VAL A 95 -4.65 -6.51 -1.46
N THR A 96 -4.48 -7.10 -0.27
CA THR A 96 -4.93 -6.49 0.99
C THR A 96 -3.75 -5.82 1.68
N VAL A 97 -3.78 -4.49 1.77
CA VAL A 97 -2.77 -3.69 2.46
C VAL A 97 -3.25 -3.38 3.87
N GLN A 98 -2.35 -3.48 4.84
CA GLN A 98 -2.56 -2.94 6.19
C GLN A 98 -1.65 -1.74 6.41
N VAL A 99 -2.24 -0.70 7.00
CA VAL A 99 -1.53 0.45 7.54
C VAL A 99 -1.62 0.41 9.07
N THR A 100 -0.49 0.60 9.74
CA THR A 100 -0.42 0.79 11.19
C THR A 100 0.18 2.16 11.49
N ALA A 101 -0.59 3.04 12.14
CA ALA A 101 -0.09 4.27 12.72
C ALA A 101 0.22 4.05 14.19
N ILE A 102 1.42 4.40 14.62
CA ILE A 102 1.89 4.33 16.01
C ILE A 102 2.15 5.76 16.45
N LEU A 103 1.35 6.25 17.39
CA LEU A 103 1.45 7.60 17.91
C LEU A 103 1.99 7.54 19.33
N ALA A 104 3.03 8.31 19.64
CA ALA A 104 3.42 8.55 21.02
C ALA A 104 2.28 9.29 21.74
N THR A 105 1.74 8.70 22.80
CA THR A 105 0.62 9.26 23.58
C THR A 105 1.00 9.61 25.01
N ARG A 106 2.26 9.38 25.41
CA ARG A 106 2.80 9.70 26.75
C ARG A 106 2.64 11.18 27.17
N TYR A 107 2.55 12.07 26.19
CA TYR A 107 2.40 13.51 26.40
C TYR A 107 0.93 13.96 26.46
N LEU A 108 -0.01 13.04 26.25
CA LEU A 108 -1.44 13.32 26.33
C LEU A 108 -1.89 13.14 27.79
N PRO A 109 -2.40 14.20 28.45
CA PRO A 109 -2.60 14.20 29.90
C PRO A 109 -3.73 13.27 30.39
N ASP A 110 -4.66 12.80 29.53
CA ASP A 110 -5.88 12.09 29.95
C ASP A 110 -6.42 11.07 28.91
N ALA A 111 -7.50 10.35 29.26
CA ALA A 111 -8.02 9.17 28.54
C ALA A 111 -9.05 9.36 27.42
N HIS A 112 -9.17 10.55 26.84
CA HIS A 112 -10.28 10.85 25.93
C HIS A 112 -9.84 11.57 24.67
N TRP A 113 -8.82 11.05 24.00
CA TRP A 113 -8.35 11.63 22.75
C TRP A 113 -8.87 10.85 21.54
N ARG A 114 -9.20 11.60 20.48
CA ARG A 114 -9.50 11.05 19.16
C ARG A 114 -8.60 11.72 18.15
N CYS A 115 -8.24 10.98 17.13
CA CYS A 115 -7.51 11.53 16.01
C CYS A 115 -8.13 11.11 14.69
N ARG A 116 -7.77 11.83 13.64
CA ARG A 116 -7.89 11.37 12.27
C ARG A 116 -6.54 11.40 11.61
N PHE A 117 -6.16 10.28 11.02
CA PHE A 117 -4.97 10.18 10.21
C PHE A 117 -5.34 9.87 8.76
N GLU A 118 -4.41 10.19 7.88
CA GLU A 118 -4.45 9.84 6.48
C GLU A 118 -3.08 9.30 6.08
N VAL A 119 -3.07 8.12 5.47
CA VAL A 119 -1.85 7.47 4.95
C VAL A 119 -2.06 7.16 3.49
N SER A 120 -1.06 7.48 2.67
CA SER A 120 -0.98 7.05 1.29
C SER A 120 0.10 5.99 1.17
N ALA A 121 -0.25 4.82 0.65
CA ALA A 121 0.67 3.74 0.35
C ALA A 121 0.73 3.52 -1.17
N LEU A 122 1.91 3.24 -1.70
CA LEU A 122 2.11 2.83 -3.08
C LEU A 122 2.20 1.30 -3.11
N VAL A 123 1.28 0.67 -3.83
CA VAL A 123 1.34 -0.76 -4.15
C VAL A 123 1.94 -0.91 -5.53
N THR A 124 2.98 -1.72 -5.67
CA THR A 124 3.62 -2.07 -6.94
C THR A 124 3.63 -3.57 -7.08
N ALA A 125 3.23 -4.11 -8.23
CA ALA A 125 3.30 -5.54 -8.50
C ALA A 125 3.78 -5.82 -9.91
N SER A 126 4.44 -6.95 -10.09
CA SER A 126 4.53 -7.57 -11.41
C SER A 126 3.20 -8.25 -11.70
N VAL A 127 2.60 -7.95 -12.84
CA VAL A 127 1.34 -8.55 -13.28
C VAL A 127 1.56 -9.31 -14.58
N GLU A 128 0.71 -10.30 -14.84
CA GLU A 128 0.66 -10.97 -16.13
C GLU A 128 0.36 -9.92 -17.21
N GLY A 129 1.32 -9.71 -18.12
CA GLY A 129 1.18 -8.80 -19.24
C GLY A 129 0.52 -9.49 -20.43
N GLU A 130 -0.18 -8.72 -21.24
CA GLU A 130 -0.58 -9.18 -22.56
C GLU A 130 0.71 -9.28 -23.39
N GLY A 131 1.05 -10.49 -23.83
CA GLY A 131 2.22 -10.69 -24.67
C GLY A 131 2.04 -9.91 -25.97
N SER A 132 2.64 -8.73 -26.10
CA SER A 132 2.89 -8.14 -27.41
C SER A 132 4.05 -8.91 -28.03
N SER A 133 3.71 -10.00 -28.72
CA SER A 133 4.55 -10.60 -29.73
C SER A 133 3.97 -10.23 -31.10
N ASP A 134 4.08 -8.95 -31.45
CA ASP A 134 4.09 -8.51 -32.84
C ASP A 134 5.44 -7.85 -33.09
N TRP A 135 6.48 -8.68 -33.12
CA TRP A 135 7.63 -8.41 -33.97
C TRP A 135 7.42 -9.29 -35.19
N SER A 136 6.61 -8.80 -36.13
CA SER A 136 6.69 -9.25 -37.51
C SER A 136 8.11 -8.95 -37.96
N GLU A 137 8.91 -9.99 -38.09
CA GLU A 137 10.16 -9.93 -38.82
C GLU A 137 9.76 -9.71 -40.29
N ASP A 138 9.72 -8.44 -40.73
CA ASP A 138 9.66 -8.11 -42.16
C ASP A 138 11.04 -8.41 -42.75
N THR A 139 11.38 -9.70 -42.82
CA THR A 139 12.32 -10.22 -43.82
C THR A 139 11.53 -10.46 -45.09
N ASP A 140 11.74 -9.61 -46.09
CA ASP A 140 12.18 -10.02 -47.43
C ASP A 140 12.06 -8.85 -48.40
N GLY A 141 13.16 -8.55 -49.12
CA GLY A 141 13.07 -7.73 -50.32
C GLY A 141 14.32 -7.00 -50.75
N ASP A 142 15.45 -7.70 -50.89
CA ASP A 142 16.43 -7.32 -51.92
C ASP A 142 15.73 -7.42 -53.29
N ALA A 143 15.52 -6.29 -53.96
CA ALA A 143 15.29 -6.20 -55.41
C ALA A 143 15.43 -4.75 -55.90
N ASP A 144 16.68 -4.31 -56.12
CA ASP A 144 17.24 -3.82 -57.41
C ASP A 144 18.52 -3.01 -57.21
#